data_AF-A0A1Q7ERR4-F1
#
_entry.id   AF-A0A1Q7ERR4-F1
#
_cell.length_a   1.000
_cell.length_b   1.000
_cell.length_c   1.000
_cell.angle_alpha   90.00
_cell.angle_beta   90.00
_cell.angle_gamma   90.00
#
_symmetry.space_group_name_H-M   'P 1'
#
loop_
_entity.id
_entity.type
_entity.pdbx_description
1 polymer ?
#
loop_
_entity_poly.entity_id
_entity_poly.type
_entity_poly.pdbx_seq_one_letter_code
_entity_poly.pdbx_strand_id
1 'polypeptide(L)'
;MMRKLMRALLALGLLMLVGAPVKTPVLLADDEDKTKRPPQTLEQGFEKREHLLRDAERAAAAPLHSAWIVESSRFTGVPFGSFMPDRDFIVGSTDPRHNINRIDFPVNVGIIKGPDGKITLADSGWKQLAYIFDWNTSCCWADLRDQMLAIGLNPADVTRIVAGHGHWDHVGQLSSFPDATLYIQKEELKQIDFFLDYPVSFNGGHIRAVNTLNPLTGMQVGPPQQFCARSPVCGYPPQTVQEILGKVLSGKAVIVNGRHEIAPGLIIHPVFRGHTYGSQLLQVHTAIGELVFGSDTYSSWEGIRDWNVANIQQTDSIQQFLAYEKCYILTSTSNSFNNCLAAHERLSYSADYPITSNWWTIPNGNCSRAAQLVLAPGEASHVPTNVATGTTTVNGMTVLFRIDSTVCKNTIAVVPPHTIMP
;
A
#
# COMPACT_ATOMS: atom_id res chain seq x y z
N MET A 1 -1.53 95.09 -6.69
CA MET A 1 -1.87 95.78 -5.44
C MET A 1 -2.09 94.74 -4.34
N MET A 2 -1.33 94.87 -3.24
CA MET A 2 -1.61 94.52 -1.83
C MET A 2 -2.45 93.26 -1.51
N ARG A 3 -1.87 92.20 -0.92
CA ARG A 3 -1.60 91.96 0.53
C ARG A 3 -2.85 91.85 1.44
N LYS A 4 -2.94 90.65 2.05
CA LYS A 4 -3.48 90.28 3.39
C LYS A 4 -5.00 90.03 3.52
N LEU A 5 -5.39 88.83 3.97
CA LEU A 5 -5.66 88.56 5.40
C LEU A 5 -5.89 87.05 5.65
N MET A 6 -5.18 86.51 6.64
CA MET A 6 -5.48 85.24 7.33
C MET A 6 -6.52 85.46 8.42
N ARG A 7 -7.31 84.41 8.70
CA ARG A 7 -7.94 83.92 9.97
C ARG A 7 -9.42 83.59 9.72
N ALA A 8 -9.81 82.32 9.58
CA ALA A 8 -9.93 81.23 10.57
C ALA A 8 -11.40 81.05 10.99
N LEU A 9 -11.79 79.77 11.20
CA LEU A 9 -13.06 79.22 11.69
C LEU A 9 -14.11 78.87 10.61
N LEU A 10 -14.16 77.60 10.22
CA LEU A 10 -15.07 76.64 10.85
C LEU A 10 -14.61 75.22 10.48
N ALA A 11 -14.20 74.47 11.49
CA ALA A 11 -14.06 73.03 11.40
C ALA A 11 -15.47 72.43 11.31
N LEU A 12 -15.79 71.76 10.21
CA LEU A 12 -16.68 70.60 10.17
C LEU A 12 -16.68 70.00 8.75
N GLY A 13 -16.38 68.71 8.66
CA GLY A 13 -16.76 67.89 7.49
C GLY A 13 -15.65 67.59 6.48
N LEU A 14 -14.79 66.64 6.80
CA LEU A 14 -14.59 65.43 5.97
C LEU A 14 -13.67 64.46 6.74
N LEU A 15 -14.27 63.63 7.61
CA LEU A 15 -13.61 62.37 7.94
C LEU A 15 -13.70 61.52 6.67
N MET A 16 -12.58 61.37 5.96
CA MET A 16 -12.46 60.28 5.01
C MET A 16 -12.56 58.98 5.82
N LEU A 17 -13.65 58.23 5.63
CA LEU A 17 -13.66 56.81 5.92
C LEU A 17 -12.61 56.14 5.03
N VAL A 18 -11.38 56.04 5.53
CA VAL A 18 -10.45 55.02 5.05
C VAL A 18 -11.01 53.71 5.57
N GLY A 19 -11.83 53.06 4.75
CA GLY A 19 -12.17 51.66 4.95
C GLY A 19 -10.86 50.87 4.92
N ALA A 20 -10.34 50.54 6.09
CA ALA A 20 -9.33 49.50 6.19
C ALA A 20 -9.95 48.22 5.62
N PRO A 21 -9.38 47.60 4.58
CA PRO A 21 -9.83 46.27 4.21
C PRO A 21 -9.49 45.38 5.41
N VAL A 22 -10.52 44.91 6.11
CA VAL A 22 -10.39 43.75 6.99
C VAL A 22 -9.99 42.62 6.05
N LYS A 23 -8.68 42.39 5.93
CA LYS A 23 -8.16 41.15 5.35
C LYS A 23 -8.61 40.05 6.31
N THR A 24 -9.72 39.41 5.99
CA THR A 24 -9.92 38.02 6.39
C THR A 24 -8.65 37.28 5.98
N PRO A 25 -7.97 36.57 6.89
CA PRO A 25 -6.80 35.80 6.52
C PRO A 25 -7.30 34.62 5.69
N VAL A 26 -7.39 34.81 4.38
CA VAL A 26 -7.29 33.71 3.46
C VAL A 26 -5.84 33.24 3.61
N LEU A 27 -5.65 32.04 4.13
CA LEU A 27 -4.38 31.33 4.12
C LEU A 27 -3.92 31.23 2.66
N LEU A 28 -3.13 32.21 2.22
CA LEU A 28 -2.37 32.11 0.99
C LEU A 28 -1.17 31.22 1.31
N ALA A 29 -1.00 30.16 0.54
CA ALA A 29 0.21 29.35 0.60
C ALA A 29 1.40 30.27 0.27
N ASP A 30 2.37 30.37 1.18
CA ASP A 30 3.65 31.03 0.87
C ASP A 30 4.31 30.23 -0.27
N ASP A 31 4.62 30.89 -1.39
CA ASP A 31 5.27 30.28 -2.55
C ASP A 31 6.73 29.88 -2.26
N GLU A 32 7.35 30.45 -1.22
CA GLU A 32 8.70 30.09 -0.79
C GLU A 32 8.71 29.55 0.65
N ASP A 33 8.72 28.22 0.75
CA ASP A 33 8.68 27.52 2.02
C ASP A 33 10.04 27.54 2.74
N LYS A 34 10.20 28.43 3.74
CA LYS A 34 11.35 28.46 4.65
C LYS A 34 11.29 27.38 5.76
N THR A 35 10.29 26.49 5.74
CA THR A 35 9.92 25.59 6.86
C THR A 35 10.15 24.10 6.59
N LYS A 36 11.07 23.74 5.68
CA LYS A 36 11.41 22.34 5.34
C LYS A 36 10.23 21.47 4.84
N ARG A 37 9.12 22.05 4.43
CA ARG A 37 8.04 21.21 3.86
C ARG A 37 8.48 20.65 2.51
N PRO A 38 7.98 19.46 2.12
CA PRO A 38 8.16 18.97 0.77
C PRO A 38 7.64 20.03 -0.23
N PRO A 39 8.35 20.28 -1.34
CA PRO A 39 7.96 21.31 -2.29
C PRO A 39 6.56 21.04 -2.87
N GLN A 40 5.77 22.10 -3.04
CA GLN A 40 4.37 22.00 -3.51
C GLN A 40 4.26 21.46 -4.94
N THR A 41 5.33 21.59 -5.74
CA THR A 41 5.46 20.96 -7.06
C THR A 41 6.81 20.23 -7.15
N LEU A 42 6.75 18.93 -7.42
CA LEU A 42 7.91 18.08 -7.72
C LEU A 42 7.86 17.64 -9.18
N GLU A 43 9.04 17.31 -9.73
CA GLU A 43 9.17 16.55 -10.98
C GLU A 43 8.24 15.33 -10.92
N GLN A 44 7.46 15.08 -11.98
CA GLN A 44 6.51 13.97 -11.97
C GLN A 44 7.26 12.65 -11.83
N GLY A 45 6.82 11.79 -10.91
CA GLY A 45 7.35 10.43 -10.72
C GLY A 45 6.94 9.45 -11.82
N PHE A 46 6.43 9.96 -12.95
CA PHE A 46 5.90 9.13 -14.03
C PHE A 46 6.88 9.01 -15.18
N GLU A 47 7.19 7.76 -15.47
CA GLU A 47 8.04 7.38 -16.59
C GLU A 47 7.24 7.48 -17.88
N LYS A 48 7.92 7.88 -18.95
CA LYS A 48 7.32 7.92 -20.28
C LYS A 48 6.96 6.51 -20.74
N ARG A 49 5.86 6.37 -21.46
CA ARG A 49 5.44 5.09 -22.09
C ARG A 49 6.56 4.40 -22.87
N GLU A 50 7.35 5.16 -23.63
CA GLU A 50 8.48 4.62 -24.38
C GLU A 50 9.58 4.02 -23.49
N HIS A 51 9.76 4.52 -22.25
CA HIS A 51 10.73 3.97 -21.31
C HIS A 51 10.23 2.62 -20.76
N LEU A 52 8.94 2.56 -20.41
CA LEU A 52 8.28 1.35 -19.92
C LEU A 52 8.28 0.22 -20.97
N LEU A 53 8.00 0.55 -22.23
CA LEU A 53 8.08 -0.43 -23.33
C LEU A 53 9.51 -0.95 -23.50
N ARG A 54 10.52 -0.06 -23.43
CA ARG A 54 11.93 -0.48 -23.45
C ARG A 54 12.31 -1.35 -22.27
N ASP A 55 11.68 -1.16 -21.10
CA ASP A 55 11.87 -2.01 -19.93
C ASP A 55 11.29 -3.41 -20.15
N ALA A 56 10.06 -3.50 -20.65
CA ALA A 56 9.45 -4.78 -21.02
C ALA A 56 10.25 -5.52 -22.11
N GLU A 57 10.76 -4.80 -23.11
CA GLU A 57 11.62 -5.37 -24.16
C GLU A 57 12.94 -5.90 -23.61
N ARG A 58 13.59 -5.17 -22.70
CA ARG A 58 14.81 -5.64 -22.03
C ARG A 58 14.53 -6.84 -21.14
N ALA A 59 13.42 -6.81 -20.40
CA ALA A 59 13.00 -7.89 -19.52
C ALA A 59 12.75 -9.19 -20.28
N ALA A 60 12.27 -9.14 -21.53
CA ALA A 60 12.05 -10.31 -22.38
C ALA A 60 13.32 -11.14 -22.67
N ALA A 61 14.52 -10.57 -22.48
CA ALA A 61 15.80 -11.29 -22.58
C ALA A 61 16.35 -11.75 -21.22
N ALA A 62 15.67 -11.41 -20.12
CA ALA A 62 16.09 -11.75 -18.77
C ALA A 62 15.68 -13.18 -18.40
N PRO A 63 16.30 -13.78 -17.36
CA PRO A 63 15.84 -15.04 -16.81
C PRO A 63 14.41 -14.97 -16.29
N LEU A 64 13.69 -16.08 -16.43
CA LEU A 64 12.31 -16.21 -15.94
C LEU A 64 12.29 -16.43 -14.44
N HIS A 65 11.35 -15.76 -13.77
CA HIS A 65 11.10 -15.93 -12.34
C HIS A 65 9.86 -16.80 -12.09
N SER A 66 9.88 -17.52 -10.97
CA SER A 66 8.67 -18.10 -10.37
C SER A 66 8.06 -17.12 -9.38
N ALA A 67 6.74 -17.09 -9.26
CA ALA A 67 6.06 -16.18 -8.36
C ALA A 67 4.83 -16.80 -7.67
N TRP A 68 4.65 -16.39 -6.41
CA TRP A 68 3.53 -16.74 -5.54
C TRP A 68 3.00 -15.49 -4.85
N ILE A 69 1.78 -15.58 -4.32
CA ILE A 69 1.29 -14.67 -3.29
C ILE A 69 0.86 -15.46 -2.05
N VAL A 70 1.01 -14.84 -0.88
CA VAL A 70 0.48 -15.36 0.38
C VAL A 70 -0.31 -14.27 1.10
N GLU A 71 -1.40 -14.68 1.73
CA GLU A 71 -2.23 -13.81 2.56
C GLU A 71 -1.55 -13.71 3.93
N SER A 72 -0.85 -12.61 4.19
CA SER A 72 -0.18 -12.37 5.48
C SER A 72 -1.18 -12.18 6.61
N SER A 73 -2.32 -11.55 6.32
CA SER A 73 -3.43 -11.32 7.24
C SER A 73 -4.69 -10.90 6.46
N ARG A 74 -5.81 -10.65 7.15
CA ARG A 74 -7.07 -10.22 6.53
C ARG A 74 -7.74 -9.13 7.36
N PHE A 75 -8.14 -8.03 6.72
CA PHE A 75 -9.10 -7.08 7.29
C PHE A 75 -10.50 -7.66 7.23
N THR A 76 -11.25 -7.65 8.34
CA THR A 76 -12.62 -8.19 8.36
C THR A 76 -13.67 -7.10 8.53
N GLY A 77 -14.81 -7.28 7.86
CA GLY A 77 -15.96 -6.40 8.03
C GLY A 77 -15.69 -4.95 7.62
N VAL A 78 -14.85 -4.71 6.62
CA VAL A 78 -14.50 -3.38 6.12
C VAL A 78 -15.67 -2.81 5.31
N PRO A 79 -16.15 -1.58 5.57
CA PRO A 79 -17.15 -0.95 4.71
C PRO A 79 -16.64 -0.87 3.27
N PHE A 80 -17.41 -1.37 2.30
CA PHE A 80 -16.91 -1.58 0.93
C PHE A 80 -16.37 -0.27 0.29
N GLY A 81 -17.09 0.84 0.47
CA GLY A 81 -16.68 2.19 0.04
C GLY A 81 -15.32 2.68 0.57
N SER A 82 -14.74 2.01 1.59
CA SER A 82 -13.45 2.41 2.17
C SER A 82 -12.24 2.14 1.29
N PHE A 83 -12.24 1.00 0.59
CA PHE A 83 -11.16 0.66 -0.34
C PHE A 83 -11.56 0.88 -1.79
N MET A 84 -12.87 0.95 -2.06
CA MET A 84 -13.42 1.17 -3.39
C MET A 84 -14.58 2.16 -3.26
N PRO A 85 -14.34 3.48 -3.25
CA PRO A 85 -15.38 4.51 -3.04
C PRO A 85 -16.60 4.37 -3.95
N ASP A 86 -16.39 3.89 -5.18
CA ASP A 86 -17.45 3.61 -6.18
C ASP A 86 -18.34 2.38 -5.84
N ARG A 87 -18.14 1.77 -4.67
CA ARG A 87 -18.85 0.61 -4.14
C ARG A 87 -19.52 0.92 -2.79
N ASP A 88 -19.75 2.19 -2.49
CA ASP A 88 -20.36 2.56 -1.21
C ASP A 88 -21.77 1.96 -1.04
N PHE A 89 -22.10 1.61 0.20
CA PHE A 89 -23.32 0.87 0.50
C PHE A 89 -24.54 1.79 0.62
N ILE A 90 -25.61 1.45 -0.10
CA ILE A 90 -26.88 2.17 -0.06
C ILE A 90 -27.96 1.25 0.50
N VAL A 91 -28.53 1.63 1.65
CA VAL A 91 -29.59 0.87 2.32
C VAL A 91 -30.78 0.67 1.38
N GLY A 92 -31.15 -0.59 1.14
CA GLY A 92 -32.29 -0.96 0.29
C GLY A 92 -32.00 -0.95 -1.21
N SER A 93 -30.78 -0.66 -1.64
CA SER A 93 -30.39 -0.75 -3.05
C SER A 93 -30.39 -2.21 -3.53
N THR A 94 -30.90 -2.43 -4.74
CA THR A 94 -30.79 -3.72 -5.46
C THR A 94 -29.62 -3.73 -6.45
N ASP A 95 -28.94 -2.61 -6.63
CA ASP A 95 -27.75 -2.50 -7.48
C ASP A 95 -26.60 -3.34 -6.89
N PRO A 96 -26.06 -4.34 -7.61
CA PRO A 96 -24.92 -5.13 -7.16
C PRO A 96 -23.68 -4.32 -6.77
N ARG A 97 -23.53 -3.07 -7.23
CA ARG A 97 -22.44 -2.17 -6.83
C ARG A 97 -22.62 -1.57 -5.44
N HIS A 98 -23.86 -1.47 -4.96
CA HIS A 98 -24.23 -0.69 -3.77
C HIS A 98 -25.04 -1.49 -2.74
N ASN A 99 -25.23 -2.79 -2.95
CA ASN A 99 -26.04 -3.65 -2.08
C ASN A 99 -25.20 -4.50 -1.09
N ILE A 100 -23.87 -4.34 -1.07
CA ILE A 100 -22.96 -5.01 -0.15
C ILE A 100 -22.41 -3.99 0.85
N ASN A 101 -22.68 -4.19 2.14
CA ASN A 101 -22.27 -3.27 3.20
C ASN A 101 -20.77 -3.39 3.52
N ARG A 102 -20.35 -4.62 3.84
CA ARG A 102 -19.00 -4.90 4.33
C ARG A 102 -18.41 -6.09 3.60
N ILE A 103 -17.11 -6.06 3.42
CA ILE A 103 -16.32 -7.12 2.82
C ILE A 103 -15.02 -7.32 3.59
N ASP A 104 -14.37 -8.45 3.33
CA ASP A 104 -13.05 -8.74 3.85
C ASP A 104 -11.99 -8.51 2.77
N PHE A 105 -10.82 -8.02 3.19
CA PHE A 105 -9.69 -7.77 2.30
C PHE A 105 -8.46 -8.54 2.78
N PRO A 106 -7.86 -9.40 1.94
CA PRO A 106 -6.57 -9.99 2.27
C PRO A 106 -5.48 -8.93 2.25
N VAL A 107 -4.39 -9.17 2.99
CA VAL A 107 -3.12 -8.46 2.89
C VAL A 107 -2.15 -9.40 2.18
N ASN A 108 -1.99 -9.22 0.87
CA ASN A 108 -1.18 -10.11 0.05
C ASN A 108 0.29 -9.68 0.02
N VAL A 109 1.19 -10.65 0.14
CA VAL A 109 2.64 -10.48 -0.04
C VAL A 109 3.09 -11.28 -1.26
N GLY A 110 3.85 -10.66 -2.15
CA GLY A 110 4.44 -11.32 -3.31
C GLY A 110 5.74 -12.01 -2.95
N ILE A 111 5.94 -13.24 -3.44
CA ILE A 111 7.18 -14.01 -3.28
C ILE A 111 7.71 -14.34 -4.66
N ILE A 112 8.92 -13.86 -4.98
CA ILE A 112 9.53 -14.00 -6.30
C ILE A 112 10.84 -14.76 -6.17
N LYS A 113 10.95 -15.93 -6.81
CA LYS A 113 12.16 -16.76 -6.82
C LYS A 113 12.88 -16.60 -8.16
N GLY A 114 14.14 -16.16 -8.09
CA GLY A 114 15.03 -16.06 -9.24
C GLY A 114 15.67 -17.40 -9.64
N PRO A 115 16.30 -17.47 -10.82
CA PRO A 115 17.00 -18.67 -11.31
C PRO A 115 18.20 -19.07 -10.44
N ASP A 116 18.73 -18.13 -9.65
CA ASP A 116 19.80 -18.33 -8.68
C ASP A 116 19.29 -18.92 -7.33
N GLY A 117 17.99 -19.20 -7.24
CA GLY A 117 17.32 -19.68 -6.04
C GLY A 117 17.07 -18.60 -4.99
N LYS A 118 17.48 -17.34 -5.22
CA LYS A 118 17.25 -16.25 -4.28
C LYS A 118 15.85 -15.69 -4.40
N ILE A 119 15.32 -15.26 -3.26
CA ILE A 119 13.96 -14.75 -3.14
C ILE A 119 13.97 -13.24 -2.93
N THR A 120 13.11 -12.57 -3.70
CA THR A 120 12.71 -11.18 -3.51
C THR A 120 11.26 -11.17 -3.03
N LEU A 121 10.97 -10.45 -1.96
CA LEU A 121 9.60 -10.21 -1.52
C LEU A 121 9.09 -8.88 -2.09
N ALA A 122 7.84 -8.86 -2.55
CA ALA A 122 7.09 -7.63 -2.80
C ALA A 122 6.18 -7.41 -1.58
N ASP A 123 6.52 -6.39 -0.78
CA ASP A 123 6.07 -6.23 0.60
C ASP A 123 6.54 -7.38 1.52
N SER A 124 6.19 -7.31 2.81
CA SER A 124 6.55 -8.26 3.86
C SER A 124 5.37 -8.60 4.78
N GLY A 125 4.24 -7.93 4.61
CA GLY A 125 3.06 -8.17 5.44
C GLY A 125 3.12 -7.42 6.76
N TRP A 126 2.38 -7.93 7.75
CA TRP A 126 2.10 -7.25 9.00
C TRP A 126 2.61 -8.07 10.21
N LYS A 127 3.27 -7.49 11.23
CA LYS A 127 3.63 -8.21 12.49
C LYS A 127 3.16 -7.53 13.77
N GLN A 128 2.68 -6.29 13.69
CA GLN A 128 2.29 -5.48 14.83
C GLN A 128 0.93 -5.95 15.39
N LEU A 129 0.92 -7.04 16.17
CA LEU A 129 -0.30 -7.76 16.59
C LEU A 129 -1.33 -6.90 17.35
N ALA A 130 -0.88 -5.94 18.16
CA ALA A 130 -1.78 -5.00 18.84
C ALA A 130 -2.56 -4.14 17.82
N TYR A 131 -1.91 -3.74 16.73
CA TYR A 131 -2.58 -3.05 15.63
C TYR A 131 -3.58 -4.00 14.92
N ILE A 132 -3.23 -5.29 14.77
CA ILE A 132 -4.07 -6.31 14.12
C ILE A 132 -5.37 -6.52 14.88
N PHE A 133 -5.24 -6.88 16.15
CA PHE A 133 -6.36 -7.42 16.91
C PHE A 133 -7.08 -6.37 17.75
N ASP A 134 -6.38 -5.33 18.21
CA ASP A 134 -7.01 -4.33 19.07
C ASP A 134 -7.59 -3.16 18.25
N TRP A 135 -7.12 -2.91 17.03
CA TRP A 135 -7.46 -1.69 16.27
C TRP A 135 -8.23 -1.93 14.98
N ASN A 136 -7.95 -3.01 14.22
CA ASN A 136 -8.45 -3.11 12.83
C ASN A 136 -9.41 -4.27 12.55
N THR A 137 -9.87 -4.98 13.58
CA THR A 137 -10.77 -6.14 13.41
C THR A 137 -10.22 -7.10 12.35
N SER A 138 -8.97 -7.52 12.50
CA SER A 138 -8.27 -8.36 11.54
C SER A 138 -8.18 -9.81 12.01
N CYS A 139 -8.00 -10.72 11.06
CA CYS A 139 -7.80 -12.14 11.32
C CYS A 139 -6.78 -12.73 10.35
N CYS A 140 -6.72 -14.06 10.34
CA CYS A 140 -5.88 -14.88 9.47
C CYS A 140 -4.40 -14.52 9.42
N TRP A 141 -3.85 -14.02 10.52
CA TRP A 141 -2.45 -13.65 10.60
C TRP A 141 -1.55 -14.86 10.88
N ALA A 142 -0.43 -14.95 10.17
CA ALA A 142 0.70 -15.82 10.50
C ALA A 142 2.04 -15.14 10.16
N ASP A 143 3.14 -15.57 10.78
CA ASP A 143 4.48 -15.08 10.42
C ASP A 143 4.84 -15.58 9.01
N LEU A 144 5.32 -14.67 8.15
CA LEU A 144 5.60 -14.96 6.75
C LEU A 144 6.66 -16.05 6.60
N ARG A 145 7.62 -16.17 7.53
CA ARG A 145 8.62 -17.24 7.47
C ARG A 145 7.97 -18.61 7.61
N ASP A 146 7.02 -18.74 8.53
CA ASP A 146 6.30 -20.00 8.77
C ASP A 146 5.40 -20.34 7.57
N GLN A 147 4.74 -19.33 7.00
CA GLN A 147 3.96 -19.47 5.78
C GLN A 147 4.83 -19.96 4.61
N MET A 148 6.01 -19.36 4.40
CA MET A 148 6.96 -19.77 3.38
C MET A 148 7.37 -21.24 3.54
N LEU A 149 7.74 -21.65 4.76
CA LEU A 149 8.08 -23.05 5.06
C LEU A 149 6.92 -24.00 4.74
N ALA A 150 5.70 -23.62 5.13
CA ALA A 150 4.50 -24.42 4.92
C ALA A 150 4.14 -24.57 3.43
N ILE A 151 4.56 -23.65 2.57
CA ILE A 151 4.40 -23.74 1.11
C ILE A 151 5.67 -24.25 0.40
N GLY A 152 6.65 -24.80 1.12
CA GLY A 152 7.83 -25.42 0.52
C GLY A 152 8.94 -24.43 0.08
N LEU A 153 8.88 -23.18 0.53
CA LEU A 153 9.89 -22.16 0.26
C LEU A 153 10.75 -21.90 1.50
N ASN A 154 12.06 -21.75 1.29
CA ASN A 154 12.99 -21.49 2.39
C ASN A 154 13.10 -19.98 2.68
N PRO A 155 12.66 -19.49 3.85
CA PRO A 155 12.74 -18.07 4.18
C PRO A 155 14.19 -17.56 4.30
N ALA A 156 15.19 -18.43 4.47
CA ALA A 156 16.60 -18.04 4.47
C ALA A 156 17.11 -17.63 3.08
N ASP A 157 16.38 -17.95 2.01
CA ASP A 157 16.73 -17.53 0.65
C ASP A 157 16.22 -16.12 0.31
N VAL A 158 15.47 -15.49 1.21
CA VAL A 158 15.05 -14.08 1.08
C VAL A 158 16.26 -13.16 1.23
N THR A 159 16.60 -12.48 0.14
CA THR A 159 17.74 -11.55 0.09
C THR A 159 17.31 -10.09 -0.12
N ARG A 160 16.11 -9.88 -0.65
CA ARG A 160 15.59 -8.56 -1.02
C ARG A 160 14.13 -8.44 -0.60
N ILE A 161 13.74 -7.26 -0.12
CA ILE A 161 12.36 -6.87 0.13
C ILE A 161 12.14 -5.54 -0.60
N VAL A 162 11.19 -5.50 -1.53
CA VAL A 162 10.77 -4.28 -2.19
C VAL A 162 9.51 -3.79 -1.49
N ALA A 163 9.62 -2.67 -0.78
CA ALA A 163 8.47 -2.07 -0.12
C ALA A 163 7.65 -1.29 -1.14
N GLY A 164 6.44 -1.74 -1.45
CA GLY A 164 5.51 -0.95 -2.27
C GLY A 164 5.26 0.42 -1.65
N HIS A 165 5.19 0.49 -0.33
CA HIS A 165 5.27 1.70 0.49
C HIS A 165 5.50 1.34 1.97
N GLY A 166 5.57 2.35 2.84
CA GLY A 166 6.00 2.21 4.24
C GLY A 166 4.88 1.91 5.25
N HIS A 167 3.68 1.51 4.83
CA HIS A 167 2.62 1.19 5.78
C HIS A 167 2.85 -0.14 6.52
N TRP A 168 2.30 -0.24 7.73
CA TRP A 168 2.45 -1.37 8.65
C TRP A 168 1.99 -2.73 8.11
N ASP A 169 1.00 -2.76 7.23
CA ASP A 169 0.51 -3.97 6.56
C ASP A 169 1.44 -4.46 5.44
N HIS A 170 2.40 -3.63 5.02
CA HIS A 170 3.29 -3.92 3.90
C HIS A 170 4.73 -4.10 4.36
N VAL A 171 5.19 -3.32 5.34
CA VAL A 171 6.55 -3.40 5.89
C VAL A 171 6.56 -3.71 7.38
N GLY A 172 5.52 -4.37 7.86
CA GLY A 172 5.38 -4.75 9.26
C GLY A 172 6.18 -6.00 9.66
N GLN A 173 6.69 -6.82 8.73
CA GLN A 173 7.50 -7.99 9.07
C GLN A 173 8.97 -7.87 8.65
N LEU A 174 9.52 -6.67 8.46
CA LEU A 174 10.92 -6.50 8.08
C LEU A 174 11.89 -7.15 9.09
N SER A 175 11.52 -7.11 10.37
CA SER A 175 12.26 -7.76 11.46
C SER A 175 12.34 -9.29 11.34
N SER A 176 11.39 -9.94 10.66
CA SER A 176 11.45 -11.38 10.37
C SER A 176 12.55 -11.75 9.37
N PHE A 177 13.07 -10.78 8.60
CA PHE A 177 14.09 -11.02 7.58
C PHE A 177 15.32 -10.12 7.80
N PRO A 178 16.07 -10.29 8.91
CA PRO A 178 17.11 -9.35 9.32
C PRO A 178 18.22 -9.18 8.28
N ASP A 179 18.56 -10.23 7.53
CA ASP A 179 19.63 -10.20 6.52
C ASP A 179 19.22 -9.61 5.17
N ALA A 180 17.92 -9.59 4.86
CA ALA A 180 17.40 -9.12 3.59
C ALA A 180 17.57 -7.59 3.45
N THR A 181 17.90 -7.15 2.24
CA THR A 181 18.04 -5.73 1.90
C THR A 181 16.67 -5.14 1.55
N LEU A 182 16.29 -4.08 2.25
CA LEU A 182 15.08 -3.31 1.97
C LEU A 182 15.32 -2.34 0.80
N TYR A 183 14.47 -2.34 -0.21
CA TYR A 183 14.42 -1.33 -1.25
C TYR A 183 13.22 -0.42 -1.00
N ILE A 184 13.47 0.87 -0.79
CA ILE A 184 12.45 1.87 -0.46
C ILE A 184 12.77 3.19 -1.16
N GLN A 185 11.76 3.90 -1.67
CA GLN A 185 11.97 5.19 -2.31
C GLN A 185 12.44 6.24 -1.31
N LYS A 186 13.31 7.13 -1.77
CA LYS A 186 13.71 8.34 -1.07
C LYS A 186 12.50 9.20 -0.69
N GLU A 187 11.52 9.29 -1.58
CA GLU A 187 10.29 10.05 -1.33
C GLU A 187 9.47 9.45 -0.18
N GLU A 188 9.49 8.13 0.01
CA GLU A 188 8.78 7.48 1.12
C GLU A 188 9.41 7.87 2.46
N LEU A 189 10.74 7.88 2.52
CA LEU A 189 11.47 8.33 3.69
C LEU A 189 11.22 9.82 4.01
N LYS A 190 11.05 10.67 2.98
CA LYS A 190 10.69 12.08 3.19
C LYS A 190 9.29 12.25 3.77
N GLN A 191 8.33 11.43 3.34
CA GLN A 191 6.99 11.44 3.94
C GLN A 191 7.03 11.00 5.40
N ILE A 192 7.80 9.95 5.72
CA ILE A 192 8.03 9.51 7.09
C ILE A 192 8.66 10.65 7.90
N ASP A 193 9.73 11.27 7.41
CA ASP A 193 10.40 12.41 8.06
C ASP A 193 9.42 13.57 8.32
N PHE A 194 8.63 13.93 7.32
CA PHE A 194 7.58 14.95 7.45
C PHE A 194 6.56 14.63 8.54
N PHE A 195 6.13 13.38 8.65
CA PHE A 195 5.18 12.97 9.70
C PHE A 195 5.79 12.88 11.09
N LEU A 196 7.10 12.68 11.19
CA LEU A 196 7.84 12.70 12.44
C LEU A 196 8.09 14.14 12.92
N ASP A 197 8.37 15.07 12.00
CA ASP A 197 8.62 16.49 12.30
C ASP A 197 7.35 17.37 12.25
N TYR A 198 6.17 16.78 11.97
CA TYR A 198 4.96 17.56 11.76
C TYR A 198 4.65 18.43 12.99
N PRO A 199 4.53 19.78 12.83
CA PRO A 199 4.63 20.67 13.97
C PRO A 199 3.53 20.41 14.99
N VAL A 200 3.95 20.19 16.22
CA VAL A 200 3.08 20.04 17.39
C VAL A 200 2.13 21.22 17.59
N SER A 201 2.59 22.41 17.17
CA SER A 201 1.85 23.67 17.22
C SER A 201 0.81 23.79 16.11
N PHE A 202 0.99 23.06 15.00
CA PHE A 202 0.04 23.04 13.91
C PHE A 202 -1.08 22.06 14.23
N ASN A 203 -2.33 22.56 14.22
CA ASN A 203 -3.53 21.78 14.55
C ASN A 203 -3.46 21.08 15.92
N GLY A 204 -2.84 21.69 16.94
CA GLY A 204 -2.81 21.15 18.31
C GLY A 204 -2.17 19.77 18.47
N GLY A 205 -1.37 19.31 17.49
CA GLY A 205 -0.77 17.98 17.48
C GLY A 205 -1.69 16.85 17.02
N HIS A 206 -2.82 17.15 16.38
CA HIS A 206 -3.79 16.15 15.88
C HIS A 206 -3.26 15.22 14.77
N ILE A 207 -2.14 15.56 14.11
CA ILE A 207 -1.53 14.75 13.05
C ILE A 207 -0.09 14.39 13.47
N ARG A 208 0.15 13.15 13.90
CA ARG A 208 1.49 12.62 14.25
C ARG A 208 1.59 11.11 14.04
N ALA A 209 2.71 10.65 13.47
CA ALA A 209 3.01 9.22 13.29
C ALA A 209 3.31 8.50 14.62
N VAL A 210 3.90 9.21 15.57
CA VAL A 210 4.36 8.65 16.85
C VAL A 210 3.60 9.36 17.96
N ASN A 211 2.36 8.96 18.22
CA ASN A 211 1.69 9.40 19.44
C ASN A 211 0.71 8.36 19.96
N THR A 212 1.08 7.71 21.06
CA THR A 212 0.12 7.00 21.90
C THR A 212 -0.43 7.91 22.98
N LEU A 213 -0.24 9.24 22.94
CA LEU A 213 -0.72 10.20 23.96
C LEU A 213 -1.44 11.41 23.32
N ASN A 214 -2.61 11.77 23.85
CA ASN A 214 -3.38 12.93 23.40
C ASN A 214 -2.57 14.20 23.74
N PRO A 215 -2.23 15.06 22.76
CA PRO A 215 -1.37 16.22 22.98
C PRO A 215 -2.03 17.35 23.78
N LEU A 216 -3.36 17.35 23.92
CA LEU A 216 -4.12 18.34 24.68
C LEU A 216 -4.37 17.89 26.12
N THR A 217 -4.45 16.57 26.37
CA THR A 217 -4.87 16.02 27.67
C THR A 217 -3.83 15.13 28.35
N GLY A 218 -2.77 14.73 27.64
CA GLY A 218 -1.72 13.83 28.15
C GLY A 218 -2.17 12.37 28.33
N MET A 219 -3.40 12.01 27.98
CA MET A 219 -3.95 10.66 28.15
C MET A 219 -3.48 9.72 27.04
N GLN A 220 -3.30 8.43 27.33
CA GLN A 220 -2.98 7.45 26.30
C GLN A 220 -4.09 7.37 25.22
N VAL A 221 -3.72 7.63 23.97
CA VAL A 221 -4.55 7.43 22.77
C VAL A 221 -4.05 6.18 22.06
N GLY A 222 -4.70 5.08 22.43
CA GLY A 222 -4.57 3.76 21.82
C GLY A 222 -4.57 2.65 22.86
N PRO A 223 -5.56 1.73 22.81
CA PRO A 223 -7.01 1.98 22.85
C PRO A 223 -7.55 2.02 24.31
N PRO A 224 -8.75 2.60 24.60
CA PRO A 224 -9.81 3.02 23.68
C PRO A 224 -10.22 4.52 23.79
N GLN A 225 -10.14 5.25 22.66
CA GLN A 225 -11.12 6.28 22.18
C GLN A 225 -10.64 7.12 20.99
N GLN A 226 -9.42 6.92 20.48
CA GLN A 226 -9.00 7.56 19.23
C GLN A 226 -8.64 6.49 18.21
N PHE A 227 -9.62 6.17 17.38
CA PHE A 227 -9.38 5.57 16.07
C PHE A 227 -8.30 6.41 15.39
N CYS A 228 -7.25 5.76 14.87
CA CYS A 228 -6.43 6.42 13.88
C CYS A 228 -7.38 6.79 12.73
N ALA A 229 -7.82 8.06 12.67
CA ALA A 229 -8.98 8.50 11.90
C ALA A 229 -8.66 8.60 10.41
N ARG A 230 -8.04 7.54 9.84
CA ARG A 230 -7.48 7.48 8.49
C ARG A 230 -6.63 8.69 8.11
N SER A 231 -6.02 9.35 9.10
CA SER A 231 -5.04 10.39 8.85
C SER A 231 -3.84 9.80 8.12
N PRO A 232 -3.13 10.56 7.27
CA PRO A 232 -1.97 10.06 6.52
C PRO A 232 -0.87 9.40 7.38
N VAL A 233 -0.82 9.72 8.67
CA VAL A 233 0.12 9.15 9.64
C VAL A 233 -0.25 7.74 10.12
N CYS A 234 -1.48 7.27 9.88
CA CYS A 234 -1.96 5.97 10.37
C CYS A 234 -1.21 4.78 9.81
N GLY A 235 -0.62 4.95 8.63
CA GLY A 235 0.25 3.96 8.02
C GLY A 235 1.58 3.75 8.75
N TYR A 236 2.00 4.67 9.61
CA TYR A 236 3.39 4.72 10.10
C TYR A 236 3.48 4.66 11.63
N PRO A 237 2.99 3.58 12.28
CA PRO A 237 3.11 3.44 13.72
C PRO A 237 4.59 3.34 14.12
N PRO A 238 4.92 3.66 15.39
CA PRO A 238 6.31 3.74 15.85
C PRO A 238 7.13 2.48 15.56
N GLN A 239 6.53 1.30 15.74
CA GLN A 239 7.23 0.03 15.49
C GLN A 239 7.61 -0.13 14.01
N THR A 240 6.71 0.18 13.08
CA THR A 240 6.98 0.12 11.64
C THR A 240 8.06 1.11 11.23
N VAL A 241 8.00 2.33 11.74
CA VAL A 241 9.06 3.34 11.51
C VAL A 241 10.42 2.86 12.04
N GLN A 242 10.46 2.25 13.22
CA GLN A 242 11.68 1.66 13.77
C GLN A 242 12.23 0.53 12.91
N GLU A 243 11.37 -0.32 12.34
CA GLU A 243 11.80 -1.39 11.43
C GLU A 243 12.41 -0.84 10.14
N ILE A 244 11.78 0.16 9.51
CA ILE A 244 12.30 0.83 8.31
C ILE A 244 13.63 1.53 8.61
N LEU A 245 13.66 2.40 9.63
CA LEU A 245 14.86 3.16 9.98
C LEU A 245 15.97 2.23 10.51
N GLY A 246 15.63 1.14 11.19
CA GLY A 246 16.58 0.12 11.61
C GLY A 246 17.32 -0.52 10.42
N LYS A 247 16.59 -0.84 9.33
CA LYS A 247 17.21 -1.31 8.07
C LYS A 247 18.11 -0.25 7.45
N VAL A 248 17.67 1.02 7.41
CA VAL A 248 18.48 2.13 6.87
C VAL A 248 19.76 2.33 7.67
N LEU A 249 19.65 2.47 9.00
CA LEU A 249 20.79 2.77 9.88
C LEU A 249 21.78 1.61 10.00
N SER A 250 21.32 0.36 9.85
CA SER A 250 22.20 -0.83 9.84
C SER A 250 22.85 -1.11 8.48
N GLY A 251 22.61 -0.28 7.45
CA GLY A 251 23.13 -0.51 6.10
C GLY A 251 22.45 -1.67 5.36
N LYS A 252 21.26 -2.09 5.81
CA LYS A 252 20.42 -3.13 5.21
C LYS A 252 19.27 -2.56 4.39
N ALA A 253 19.45 -1.35 3.84
CA ALA A 253 18.51 -0.74 2.91
C ALA A 253 19.24 -0.09 1.73
N VAL A 254 18.61 -0.16 0.56
CA VAL A 254 18.91 0.64 -0.63
C VAL A 254 17.84 1.71 -0.75
N ILE A 255 18.26 2.98 -0.67
CA ILE A 255 17.39 4.13 -0.88
C ILE A 255 17.29 4.37 -2.39
N VAL A 256 16.15 4.01 -2.96
CA VAL A 256 15.86 4.15 -4.38
C VAL A 256 15.46 5.59 -4.70
N ASN A 257 15.85 6.09 -5.87
CA ASN A 257 15.41 7.40 -6.37
C ASN A 257 14.89 7.26 -7.80
N GLY A 258 13.60 6.94 -7.94
CA GLY A 258 12.98 6.71 -9.24
C GLY A 258 13.04 5.24 -9.68
N ARG A 259 13.24 5.01 -10.99
CA ARG A 259 13.35 3.67 -11.58
C ARG A 259 14.64 3.00 -11.15
N HIS A 260 14.58 1.72 -10.78
CA HIS A 260 15.77 0.98 -10.37
C HIS A 260 15.67 -0.51 -10.70
N GLU A 261 16.65 -1.06 -11.40
CA GLU A 261 16.72 -2.49 -11.70
C GLU A 261 17.51 -3.21 -10.60
N ILE A 262 16.86 -4.13 -9.89
CA ILE A 262 17.43 -4.83 -8.71
C ILE A 262 18.08 -6.16 -9.07
N ALA A 263 17.67 -6.75 -10.20
CA ALA A 263 18.24 -7.93 -10.83
C ALA A 263 17.72 -8.00 -12.28
N PRO A 264 18.36 -8.77 -13.18
CA PRO A 264 17.84 -8.96 -14.53
C PRO A 264 16.37 -9.40 -14.50
N GLY A 265 15.47 -8.62 -15.11
CA GLY A 265 14.02 -8.90 -15.14
C GLY A 265 13.26 -8.52 -13.87
N LEU A 266 13.89 -7.85 -12.90
CA LEU A 266 13.26 -7.27 -11.70
C LEU A 266 13.51 -5.77 -11.66
N ILE A 267 12.46 -4.98 -11.92
CA ILE A 267 12.56 -3.52 -12.05
C ILE A 267 11.57 -2.85 -11.10
N ILE A 268 12.08 -1.93 -10.29
CA ILE A 268 11.30 -1.02 -9.46
C ILE A 268 10.89 0.19 -10.31
N HIS A 269 9.59 0.49 -10.31
CA HIS A 269 9.05 1.69 -10.94
C HIS A 269 8.50 2.64 -9.88
N PRO A 270 8.89 3.93 -9.88
CA PRO A 270 8.36 4.90 -8.94
C PRO A 270 6.89 5.17 -9.24
N VAL A 271 6.07 5.33 -8.22
CA VAL A 271 4.69 5.82 -8.36
C VAL A 271 4.42 6.83 -7.26
N PHE A 272 5.17 7.93 -7.34
CA PHE A 272 5.10 8.98 -6.35
C PHE A 272 3.69 9.54 -6.27
N ARG A 273 3.18 9.65 -5.03
CA ARG A 273 1.84 10.16 -4.71
C ARG A 273 0.69 9.31 -5.24
N GLY A 274 0.92 8.05 -5.63
CA GLY A 274 -0.17 7.13 -5.94
C GLY A 274 -1.01 6.85 -4.69
N HIS A 275 -0.54 5.89 -3.89
CA HIS A 275 -1.11 5.68 -2.56
C HIS A 275 -0.40 6.55 -1.53
N THR A 276 0.91 6.43 -1.44
CA THR A 276 1.79 7.26 -0.60
C THR A 276 2.68 8.15 -1.47
N TYR A 277 3.33 9.14 -0.84
CA TYR A 277 4.26 10.06 -1.49
C TYR A 277 5.40 9.32 -2.20
N GLY A 278 5.87 8.20 -1.64
CA GLY A 278 6.96 7.39 -2.19
C GLY A 278 6.57 5.99 -2.64
N SER A 279 5.30 5.76 -2.97
CA SER A 279 4.85 4.46 -3.50
C SER A 279 5.68 4.01 -4.71
N GLN A 280 5.86 2.69 -4.85
CA GLN A 280 6.57 2.06 -5.97
C GLN A 280 5.95 0.71 -6.35
N LEU A 281 6.21 0.28 -7.59
CA LEU A 281 5.80 -1.00 -8.16
C LEU A 281 7.03 -1.89 -8.34
N LEU A 282 6.82 -3.21 -8.37
CA LEU A 282 7.81 -4.18 -8.81
C LEU A 282 7.33 -4.90 -10.08
N GLN A 283 8.02 -4.65 -11.19
CA GLN A 283 7.93 -5.44 -12.42
C GLN A 283 8.76 -6.72 -12.27
N VAL A 284 8.20 -7.85 -12.70
CA VAL A 284 8.80 -9.18 -12.62
C VAL A 284 8.61 -9.91 -13.94
N HIS A 285 9.71 -10.26 -14.59
CA HIS A 285 9.68 -11.04 -15.83
C HIS A 285 9.41 -12.53 -15.56
N THR A 286 8.33 -13.06 -16.16
CA THR A 286 7.89 -14.45 -15.94
C THR A 286 7.46 -15.15 -17.23
N ALA A 287 7.20 -16.46 -17.14
CA ALA A 287 6.77 -17.28 -18.28
C ALA A 287 5.38 -16.88 -18.86
N ILE A 288 4.61 -16.07 -18.14
CA ILE A 288 3.31 -15.53 -18.58
C ILE A 288 3.36 -14.03 -18.88
N GLY A 289 4.56 -13.52 -19.18
CA GLY A 289 4.86 -12.11 -19.38
C GLY A 289 5.24 -11.39 -18.10
N GLU A 290 5.17 -10.06 -18.11
CA GLU A 290 5.43 -9.26 -16.92
C GLU A 290 4.31 -9.46 -15.89
N LEU A 291 4.69 -9.70 -14.64
CA LEU A 291 3.84 -9.46 -13.48
C LEU A 291 4.22 -8.12 -12.87
N VAL A 292 3.23 -7.35 -12.41
CA VAL A 292 3.48 -6.06 -11.76
C VAL A 292 2.81 -6.03 -10.40
N PHE A 293 3.61 -6.11 -9.35
CA PHE A 293 3.15 -5.96 -7.97
C PHE A 293 3.05 -4.48 -7.64
N GLY A 294 1.84 -3.97 -7.40
CA GLY A 294 1.61 -2.55 -7.17
C GLY A 294 1.27 -2.15 -5.75
N SER A 295 1.23 -3.11 -4.82
CA SER A 295 0.86 -2.85 -3.42
C SER A 295 -0.47 -2.09 -3.38
N ASP A 296 -0.59 -1.05 -2.55
CA ASP A 296 -1.80 -0.21 -2.46
C ASP A 296 -1.95 0.84 -3.55
N THR A 297 -0.90 1.06 -4.36
CA THR A 297 -1.05 1.88 -5.57
C THR A 297 -2.11 1.25 -6.48
N TYR A 298 -2.18 -0.08 -6.45
CA TYR A 298 -3.27 -0.87 -6.99
C TYR A 298 -4.20 -1.23 -5.84
N SER A 299 -5.21 -0.41 -5.57
CA SER A 299 -6.19 -0.68 -4.50
C SER A 299 -6.72 -2.11 -4.53
N SER A 300 -7.09 -2.51 -5.74
CA SER A 300 -7.72 -3.78 -6.08
C SER A 300 -7.54 -3.98 -7.58
N TRP A 301 -7.49 -5.23 -8.01
CA TRP A 301 -7.53 -5.59 -9.43
C TRP A 301 -8.87 -5.18 -10.06
N GLU A 302 -9.98 -5.28 -9.32
CA GLU A 302 -11.27 -4.73 -9.79
C GLU A 302 -11.18 -3.24 -10.10
N GLY A 303 -10.46 -2.47 -9.28
CA GLY A 303 -10.23 -1.04 -9.50
C GLY A 303 -9.49 -0.76 -10.79
N ILE A 304 -8.46 -1.56 -11.11
CA ILE A 304 -7.72 -1.46 -12.37
C ILE A 304 -8.62 -1.85 -13.56
N ARG A 305 -9.30 -2.99 -13.48
CA ARG A 305 -10.19 -3.51 -14.55
C ARG A 305 -11.26 -2.51 -14.93
N ASP A 306 -11.91 -1.92 -13.93
CA ASP A 306 -13.08 -1.07 -14.09
C ASP A 306 -12.75 0.43 -14.09
N TRP A 307 -11.46 0.80 -13.97
CA TRP A 307 -10.99 2.19 -13.84
C TRP A 307 -11.66 2.94 -12.67
N ASN A 308 -11.80 2.29 -11.53
CA ASN A 308 -12.33 2.91 -10.31
C ASN A 308 -11.20 3.54 -9.48
N VAL A 309 -11.57 4.54 -8.68
CA VAL A 309 -10.66 5.19 -7.73
C VAL A 309 -10.30 4.21 -6.59
N ALA A 310 -9.05 4.23 -6.12
CA ALA A 310 -8.62 3.41 -4.99
C ALA A 310 -9.16 3.89 -3.64
N ASN A 311 -8.67 3.23 -2.59
CA ASN A 311 -8.78 3.58 -1.18
C ASN A 311 -8.72 5.11 -0.94
N ILE A 312 -9.60 5.60 -0.07
CA ILE A 312 -9.65 6.99 0.42
C ILE A 312 -8.31 7.49 1.01
N GLN A 313 -7.40 6.60 1.42
CA GLN A 313 -6.07 6.97 1.93
C GLN A 313 -5.04 7.34 0.85
N GLN A 314 -5.41 7.28 -0.43
CA GLN A 314 -4.55 7.73 -1.53
C GLN A 314 -4.17 9.21 -1.43
N THR A 315 -3.03 9.56 -2.01
CA THR A 315 -2.47 10.92 -1.96
C THR A 315 -2.83 11.76 -3.18
N ASP A 316 -2.86 11.17 -4.38
CA ASP A 316 -3.24 11.82 -5.63
C ASP A 316 -3.88 10.82 -6.61
N SER A 317 -5.18 10.97 -6.86
CA SER A 317 -5.92 10.05 -7.73
C SER A 317 -5.44 10.08 -9.19
N ILE A 318 -4.91 11.19 -9.69
CA ILE A 318 -4.34 11.23 -11.06
C ILE A 318 -3.09 10.35 -11.11
N GLN A 319 -2.22 10.46 -10.11
CA GLN A 319 -1.00 9.66 -10.02
C GLN A 319 -1.34 8.16 -9.91
N GLN A 320 -2.41 7.80 -9.22
CA GLN A 320 -2.91 6.42 -9.22
C GLN A 320 -3.36 5.94 -10.60
N PHE A 321 -4.17 6.71 -11.34
CA PHE A 321 -4.61 6.27 -12.67
C PHE A 321 -3.45 6.10 -13.64
N LEU A 322 -2.43 6.97 -13.54
CA LEU A 322 -1.20 6.79 -14.29
C LEU A 322 -0.46 5.50 -13.86
N ALA A 323 -0.58 5.07 -12.60
CA ALA A 323 -0.06 3.78 -12.14
C ALA A 323 -0.78 2.60 -12.81
N TYR A 324 -2.10 2.70 -12.96
CA TYR A 324 -2.86 1.69 -13.69
C TYR A 324 -2.37 1.62 -15.14
N GLU A 325 -2.21 2.78 -15.80
CA GLU A 325 -1.65 2.87 -17.15
C GLU A 325 -0.26 2.23 -17.24
N LYS A 326 0.63 2.48 -16.25
CA LYS A 326 1.94 1.80 -16.16
C LYS A 326 1.77 0.29 -16.18
N CYS A 327 0.86 -0.26 -15.40
CA CYS A 327 0.59 -1.69 -15.41
C CYS A 327 0.17 -2.17 -16.81
N TYR A 328 -0.84 -1.52 -17.40
CA TYR A 328 -1.33 -1.87 -18.73
C TYR A 328 -0.23 -1.85 -19.79
N ILE A 329 0.70 -0.88 -19.73
CA ILE A 329 1.82 -0.79 -20.66
C ILE A 329 2.80 -1.94 -20.45
N LEU A 330 3.21 -2.19 -19.21
CA LEU A 330 4.18 -3.23 -18.88
C LEU A 330 3.65 -4.64 -19.18
N THR A 331 2.34 -4.86 -19.02
CA THR A 331 1.69 -6.14 -19.29
C THR A 331 1.04 -6.21 -20.69
N SER A 332 1.29 -5.21 -21.56
CA SER A 332 0.65 -5.13 -22.88
C SER A 332 1.05 -6.27 -23.82
N THR A 333 2.25 -6.83 -23.65
CA THR A 333 2.73 -7.98 -24.44
C THR A 333 1.95 -9.26 -24.14
N SER A 334 1.39 -9.38 -22.93
CA SER A 334 0.42 -10.44 -22.58
C SER A 334 -1.03 -10.00 -22.75
N ASN A 335 -1.26 -8.78 -23.27
CA ASN A 335 -2.55 -8.13 -23.50
C ASN A 335 -3.51 -8.22 -22.29
N SER A 336 -2.98 -8.05 -21.08
CA SER A 336 -3.70 -8.46 -19.88
C SER A 336 -3.36 -7.62 -18.66
N PHE A 337 -4.32 -6.83 -18.18
CA PHE A 337 -4.29 -6.24 -16.83
C PHE A 337 -4.44 -7.32 -15.73
N ASN A 338 -4.67 -8.59 -16.09
CA ASN A 338 -4.74 -9.69 -15.11
C ASN A 338 -3.40 -9.96 -14.44
N ASN A 339 -2.30 -9.45 -14.99
CA ASN A 339 -0.96 -9.57 -14.40
C ASN A 339 -0.62 -8.40 -13.45
N CYS A 340 -1.56 -7.48 -13.19
CA CYS A 340 -1.43 -6.45 -12.17
C CYS A 340 -1.88 -7.01 -10.81
N LEU A 341 -1.00 -7.00 -9.81
CA LEU A 341 -1.26 -7.56 -8.48
C LEU A 341 -1.42 -6.45 -7.44
N ALA A 342 -2.61 -6.39 -6.85
CA ALA A 342 -2.95 -5.53 -5.72
C ALA A 342 -2.66 -6.21 -4.37
N ALA A 343 -2.30 -5.43 -3.37
CA ALA A 343 -2.16 -5.96 -2.01
C ALA A 343 -3.51 -6.36 -1.40
N HIS A 344 -4.58 -5.61 -1.72
CA HIS A 344 -5.91 -5.76 -1.13
C HIS A 344 -7.01 -6.05 -2.16
N GLU A 345 -6.88 -7.16 -2.88
CA GLU A 345 -7.93 -7.64 -3.79
C GLU A 345 -8.86 -8.65 -3.07
N ARG A 346 -10.14 -8.31 -2.91
CA ARG A 346 -11.13 -9.19 -2.25
C ARG A 346 -11.35 -10.50 -3.00
N LEU A 347 -11.18 -10.49 -4.32
CA LEU A 347 -11.32 -11.64 -5.21
C LEU A 347 -10.05 -12.49 -5.25
N SER A 348 -8.97 -12.10 -4.56
CA SER A 348 -7.84 -12.98 -4.36
C SER A 348 -8.34 -14.29 -3.77
N TYR A 349 -7.82 -15.39 -4.31
CA TYR A 349 -8.23 -16.73 -3.88
C TYR A 349 -9.70 -17.03 -4.20
N SER A 350 -10.14 -16.59 -5.38
CA SER A 350 -11.44 -16.93 -5.97
C SER A 350 -11.29 -17.21 -7.47
N ALA A 351 -12.34 -17.74 -8.08
CA ALA A 351 -12.34 -17.97 -9.53
C ALA A 351 -12.39 -16.68 -10.36
N ASP A 352 -12.80 -15.58 -9.74
CA ASP A 352 -13.06 -14.30 -10.41
C ASP A 352 -11.78 -13.47 -10.63
N TYR A 353 -10.65 -13.87 -10.03
CA TYR A 353 -9.34 -13.27 -10.26
C TYR A 353 -8.36 -14.29 -10.85
N PRO A 354 -8.26 -14.38 -12.20
CA PRO A 354 -7.61 -15.49 -12.88
C PRO A 354 -6.16 -15.77 -12.48
N ILE A 355 -5.37 -14.74 -12.15
CA ILE A 355 -3.96 -14.91 -11.80
C ILE A 355 -3.76 -15.65 -10.46
N THR A 356 -4.77 -15.61 -9.59
CA THR A 356 -4.76 -16.31 -8.28
C THR A 356 -5.66 -17.54 -8.26
N SER A 357 -6.09 -18.00 -9.44
CA SER A 357 -6.95 -19.18 -9.64
C SER A 357 -6.43 -20.47 -9.00
N ASN A 358 -5.10 -20.61 -8.94
CA ASN A 358 -4.41 -21.75 -8.38
C ASN A 358 -3.97 -21.47 -6.93
N TRP A 359 -4.88 -21.68 -5.98
CA TRP A 359 -4.68 -21.35 -4.58
C TRP A 359 -5.08 -22.47 -3.61
N TRP A 360 -4.65 -22.35 -2.35
CA TRP A 360 -4.97 -23.28 -1.26
C TRP A 360 -4.87 -22.61 0.11
N THR A 361 -5.47 -23.22 1.13
CA THR A 361 -5.28 -22.83 2.53
C THR A 361 -3.92 -23.34 3.03
N ILE A 362 -3.14 -22.48 3.68
CA ILE A 362 -1.85 -22.86 4.24
C ILE A 362 -2.08 -23.73 5.49
N PRO A 363 -1.54 -24.97 5.54
CA PRO A 363 -1.65 -25.82 6.73
C PRO A 363 -1.07 -25.12 7.96
N ASN A 364 -1.81 -25.10 9.07
CA ASN A 364 -1.46 -24.37 10.30
C ASN A 364 -1.23 -22.85 10.10
N GLY A 365 -1.54 -22.29 8.94
CA GLY A 365 -1.35 -20.88 8.62
C GLY A 365 -2.44 -19.97 9.19
N ASN A 366 -3.19 -20.41 10.21
CA ASN A 366 -4.27 -19.64 10.81
C ASN A 366 -5.21 -19.03 9.75
N CYS A 367 -5.93 -19.85 8.96
CA CYS A 367 -6.79 -19.42 7.84
C CYS A 367 -6.15 -18.59 6.71
N SER A 368 -4.82 -18.39 6.71
CA SER A 368 -4.08 -17.81 5.59
C SER A 368 -4.15 -18.68 4.34
N ARG A 369 -4.09 -18.04 3.19
CA ARG A 369 -4.12 -18.67 1.86
C ARG A 369 -2.85 -18.37 1.09
N ALA A 370 -2.51 -19.24 0.14
CA ALA A 370 -1.42 -19.05 -0.80
C ALA A 370 -1.92 -19.30 -2.22
N ALA A 371 -1.35 -18.61 -3.20
CA ALA A 371 -1.58 -18.88 -4.61
C ALA A 371 -0.26 -18.95 -5.37
N GLN A 372 -0.16 -19.93 -6.26
CA GLN A 372 0.96 -20.05 -7.20
C GLN A 372 0.57 -19.38 -8.51
N LEU A 373 1.24 -18.27 -8.83
CA LEU A 373 0.93 -17.47 -10.01
C LEU A 373 1.54 -18.07 -11.27
N VAL A 374 2.84 -18.39 -11.20
CA VAL A 374 3.64 -18.88 -12.34
C VAL A 374 4.91 -19.56 -11.85
N LEU A 375 5.39 -20.53 -12.61
CA LEU A 375 6.66 -21.22 -12.38
C LEU A 375 7.60 -21.01 -13.57
N ALA A 376 8.87 -20.72 -13.29
CA ALA A 376 9.94 -20.80 -14.27
C ALA A 376 10.18 -22.25 -14.70
N PRO A 377 10.73 -22.49 -15.91
CA PRO A 377 11.04 -23.84 -16.38
C PRO A 377 11.92 -24.62 -15.39
N GLY A 378 11.47 -25.81 -15.01
CA GLY A 378 12.18 -26.70 -14.08
C GLY A 378 11.82 -26.50 -12.60
N GLU A 379 11.07 -25.46 -12.22
CA GLU A 379 10.54 -25.33 -10.86
C GLU A 379 9.37 -26.29 -10.65
N ALA A 380 9.41 -27.06 -9.55
CA ALA A 380 8.32 -27.96 -9.17
C ALA A 380 7.12 -27.19 -8.60
N SER A 381 5.92 -27.74 -8.79
CA SER A 381 4.72 -27.18 -8.18
C SER A 381 4.76 -27.31 -6.66
N HIS A 382 4.45 -26.22 -5.97
CA HIS A 382 4.35 -26.16 -4.51
C HIS A 382 2.90 -26.35 -4.02
N VAL A 383 1.94 -26.44 -4.95
CA VAL A 383 0.56 -26.76 -4.61
C VAL A 383 0.49 -28.15 -3.96
N PRO A 384 -0.10 -28.30 -2.74
CA PRO A 384 -0.21 -29.59 -2.10
C PRO A 384 -1.02 -30.60 -2.93
N THR A 385 -0.63 -31.87 -2.87
CA THR A 385 -1.24 -32.96 -3.65
C THR A 385 -2.67 -33.29 -3.23
N ASN A 386 -3.07 -32.91 -2.01
CA ASN A 386 -4.39 -33.11 -1.44
C ASN A 386 -5.38 -31.98 -1.71
N VAL A 387 -4.97 -30.90 -2.41
CA VAL A 387 -5.91 -29.83 -2.81
C VAL A 387 -6.73 -30.30 -4.01
N ALA A 388 -8.05 -30.33 -3.85
CA ALA A 388 -8.97 -30.79 -4.90
C ALA A 388 -8.84 -29.94 -6.18
N THR A 389 -8.70 -30.61 -7.32
CA THR A 389 -8.64 -29.98 -8.64
C THR A 389 -10.03 -29.91 -9.27
N GLY A 390 -10.47 -28.72 -9.66
CA GLY A 390 -11.64 -28.46 -10.50
C GLY A 390 -11.24 -27.77 -11.82
N THR A 391 -12.19 -27.65 -12.74
CA THR A 391 -12.05 -26.84 -13.95
C THR A 391 -13.21 -25.86 -14.01
N THR A 392 -12.97 -24.61 -14.43
CA THR A 392 -14.05 -23.72 -14.90
C THR A 392 -13.62 -23.00 -16.18
N THR A 393 -14.57 -22.40 -16.87
CA THR A 393 -14.36 -21.73 -18.15
C THR A 393 -14.39 -20.22 -17.94
N VAL A 394 -13.27 -19.54 -18.17
CA VAL A 394 -13.17 -18.07 -18.14
C VAL A 394 -12.89 -17.59 -19.57
N ASN A 395 -13.78 -16.77 -20.13
CA ASN A 395 -13.66 -16.25 -21.51
C ASN A 395 -13.44 -17.35 -22.58
N GLY A 396 -14.06 -18.52 -22.43
CA GLY A 396 -13.94 -19.64 -23.36
C GLY A 396 -12.68 -20.49 -23.18
N MET A 397 -11.79 -20.16 -22.24
CA MET A 397 -10.63 -20.97 -21.87
C MET A 397 -10.93 -21.82 -20.64
N THR A 398 -10.66 -23.13 -20.72
CA THR A 398 -10.68 -24.03 -19.56
C THR A 398 -9.50 -23.69 -18.66
N VAL A 399 -9.79 -23.18 -17.47
CA VAL A 399 -8.79 -22.89 -16.44
C VAL A 399 -8.96 -23.92 -15.32
N LEU A 400 -7.84 -24.53 -14.92
CA LEU A 400 -7.79 -25.44 -13.78
C LEU A 400 -7.80 -24.60 -12.50
N PHE A 401 -8.79 -24.78 -11.65
CA PHE A 401 -8.81 -24.15 -10.33
C PHE A 401 -8.61 -25.22 -9.28
N ARG A 402 -7.90 -24.89 -8.22
CA ARG A 402 -7.76 -25.75 -7.05
C ARG A 402 -8.40 -25.00 -5.90
N ILE A 403 -9.45 -25.57 -5.32
CA ILE A 403 -10.25 -24.92 -4.27
C ILE A 403 -10.22 -25.84 -3.05
N ASP A 404 -9.74 -25.31 -1.94
CA ASP A 404 -10.02 -25.90 -0.64
C ASP A 404 -11.46 -25.52 -0.25
N SER A 405 -12.35 -26.51 -0.16
CA SER A 405 -13.77 -26.33 0.15
C SER A 405 -14.03 -26.00 1.63
N THR A 406 -12.99 -25.89 2.46
CA THR A 406 -13.11 -25.50 3.87
C THR A 406 -13.13 -23.97 4.03
N VAL A 407 -14.18 -23.33 3.51
CA VAL A 407 -14.52 -21.94 3.85
C VAL A 407 -14.72 -21.84 5.37
N CYS A 408 -13.99 -20.92 6.00
CA CYS A 408 -14.06 -20.57 7.42
C CYS A 408 -15.50 -20.63 7.97
N LYS A 409 -15.83 -21.68 8.71
CA LYS A 409 -16.89 -21.62 9.72
C LYS A 409 -16.26 -21.06 10.99
N ASN A 410 -16.75 -19.91 11.40
CA ASN A 410 -16.37 -19.19 12.62
C ASN A 410 -16.09 -20.10 13.82
N THR A 411 -14.90 -19.93 14.40
CA THR A 411 -14.73 -19.92 15.86
C THR A 411 -13.57 -19.00 16.19
N ILE A 412 -13.90 -17.82 16.72
CA ILE A 412 -12.96 -16.97 17.45
C ILE A 412 -12.49 -17.81 18.65
N ALA A 413 -11.31 -18.40 18.55
CA ALA A 413 -10.62 -18.88 19.74
C ALA A 413 -10.08 -17.64 20.45
N VAL A 414 -10.82 -17.18 21.46
CA VAL A 414 -10.32 -16.22 22.44
C VAL A 414 -9.07 -16.85 23.06
N VAL A 415 -7.89 -16.35 22.70
CA VAL A 415 -6.65 -16.66 23.42
C VAL A 415 -6.84 -16.10 24.83
N PRO A 416 -6.75 -16.91 25.91
CA PRO A 416 -6.85 -16.37 27.26
C PRO A 416 -5.68 -15.41 27.49
N PRO A 417 -5.88 -14.30 28.22
CA PRO A 417 -4.79 -13.37 28.50
C PRO A 417 -3.69 -14.13 29.24
N HIS A 418 -2.49 -14.15 28.67
CA HIS A 418 -1.31 -14.62 29.37
C HIS A 418 -1.14 -13.78 30.63
N THR A 419 -1.16 -14.47 31.77
CA THR A 419 -0.87 -13.91 33.08
C THR A 419 0.57 -13.42 33.04
N ILE A 420 0.76 -12.10 33.04
CA ILE A 420 2.06 -11.52 33.35
C ILE A 420 2.28 -11.80 34.83
N MET A 421 3.18 -12.74 35.13
CA MET A 421 3.78 -12.86 36.47
C MET A 421 4.97 -11.89 36.56
N PRO A 422 5.22 -11.33 37.76
CA PRO A 422 5.87 -10.03 37.97
C PRO A 422 7.31 -9.90 37.48
#